data_AF-A0A7K1A3P9-F1
#
_entry.id   AF-A0A7K1A3P9-F1
#
_cell.length_a   1.000
_cell.length_b   1.000
_cell.length_c   1.000
_cell.angle_alpha   90.00
_cell.angle_beta   90.00
_cell.angle_gamma   90.00
#
_symmetry.space_group_name_H-M   'P 1'
#
loop_
_entity.id
_entity.type
_entity.pdbx_description
1 polymer ?
#
loop_
_entity_poly.entity_id
_entity_poly.type
_entity_poly.pdbx_seq_one_letter_code
_entity_poly.pdbx_strand_id
1 'polypeptide(L)'
;MARLTNDNVELAREIIGRYPRPKSALIPLLHLAQEQDGHLTDEAMAHIGELVGVSSAEVLGTASFYEMFKMETVGRYMVNICTNISCQLRGGEELLAHAEKTLGIRPGQTTSDGLFTLEDVECIAACTEAPCLQVNYRYEHRISNEGFDQLVNDLRAGRRSDIPSHGVLAEVRQHIPEDRRAGVVTPEDKAVPVWIAAAGEGDK
;
A
#
# COMPACT_ATOMS: atom_id res chain seq x y z
N MET A 1 -11.01 8.22 -17.34
CA MET A 1 -10.14 7.18 -16.76
C MET A 1 -8.72 7.55 -17.08
N ALA A 2 -7.88 7.70 -16.06
CA ALA A 2 -6.67 8.48 -16.16
C ALA A 2 -5.45 7.57 -16.29
N ARG A 3 -4.64 7.83 -17.31
CA ARG A 3 -3.22 7.48 -17.30
C ARG A 3 -2.53 8.31 -16.22
N LEU A 4 -1.33 7.89 -15.79
CA LEU A 4 -0.47 8.70 -14.91
C LEU A 4 -0.33 10.14 -15.42
N THR A 5 -0.42 11.12 -14.51
CA THR A 5 -0.12 12.53 -14.78
C THR A 5 1.34 12.74 -15.18
N ASN A 6 1.67 13.87 -15.80
CA ASN A 6 3.05 14.17 -16.20
C ASN A 6 4.02 14.11 -15.01
N ASP A 7 3.66 14.70 -13.87
CA ASP A 7 4.48 14.67 -12.65
C ASP A 7 4.68 13.22 -12.16
N ASN A 8 3.64 12.39 -12.22
CA ASN A 8 3.74 10.97 -11.86
C ASN A 8 4.54 10.15 -12.88
N VAL A 9 4.58 10.55 -14.16
CA VAL A 9 5.45 9.92 -15.16
C VAL A 9 6.91 10.23 -14.87
N GLU A 10 7.26 11.45 -14.47
CA GLU A 10 8.62 11.80 -14.06
C GLU A 10 9.05 10.98 -12.84
N LEU A 11 8.20 10.91 -11.82
CA LEU A 11 8.45 10.09 -10.64
C LEU A 11 8.53 8.59 -10.97
N ALA A 12 7.67 8.08 -11.85
CA ALA A 12 7.71 6.70 -12.31
C ALA A 12 9.05 6.35 -12.94
N ARG A 13 9.62 7.25 -13.75
CA ARG A 13 10.96 7.07 -14.34
C ARG A 13 12.05 7.05 -13.28
N GLU A 14 11.94 7.89 -12.24
CA GLU A 14 12.88 7.84 -11.12
C GLU A 14 12.81 6.50 -10.38
N ILE A 15 11.60 6.00 -10.11
CA ILE A 15 11.36 4.70 -9.45
C ILE A 15 11.92 3.57 -10.29
N ILE A 16 11.65 3.55 -11.60
CA ILE A 16 12.19 2.56 -12.54
C ILE A 16 13.71 2.52 -12.50
N GLY A 17 14.36 3.69 -12.47
CA GLY A 17 15.81 3.82 -12.40
C GLY A 17 16.47 3.34 -11.09
N ARG A 18 15.68 2.89 -10.10
CA ARG A 18 16.19 2.24 -8.87
C ARG A 18 16.46 0.75 -9.07
N TYR A 19 15.97 0.17 -10.16
CA TYR A 19 16.05 -1.25 -10.42
C TYR A 19 16.89 -1.55 -11.67
N PRO A 20 17.67 -2.64 -11.67
CA PRO A 20 18.41 -3.05 -12.86
C PRO A 20 17.50 -3.58 -13.98
N ARG A 21 16.29 -4.04 -13.64
CA ARG A 21 15.26 -4.48 -14.58
C ARG A 21 14.01 -3.61 -14.41
N PRO A 22 13.50 -2.92 -15.44
CA PRO A 22 12.35 -2.03 -15.30
C PRO A 22 11.11 -2.69 -14.71
N LYS A 23 10.83 -3.96 -15.07
CA LYS A 23 9.71 -4.75 -14.54
C LYS A 23 9.72 -4.85 -13.00
N SER A 24 10.88 -4.77 -12.35
CA SER A 24 10.97 -4.82 -10.88
C SER A 24 10.32 -3.62 -10.19
N ALA A 25 10.00 -2.56 -10.93
CA ALA A 25 9.29 -1.38 -10.43
C ALA A 25 7.75 -1.54 -10.39
N LEU A 26 7.17 -2.68 -10.76
CA LEU A 26 5.70 -2.82 -10.88
C LEU A 26 4.96 -2.44 -9.59
N ILE A 27 5.32 -3.01 -8.44
CA ILE A 27 4.64 -2.76 -7.15
C ILE A 27 4.63 -1.25 -6.78
N PRO A 28 5.78 -0.54 -6.75
CA PRO A 28 5.76 0.88 -6.42
C PRO A 28 5.03 1.75 -7.47
N LEU A 29 5.05 1.37 -8.75
CA LEU A 29 4.29 2.09 -9.79
C LEU A 29 2.77 1.89 -9.65
N LEU A 30 2.33 0.70 -9.23
CA LEU A 30 0.91 0.45 -8.93
C LEU A 30 0.46 1.28 -7.72
N HIS A 31 1.28 1.38 -6.67
CA HIS A 31 0.98 2.29 -5.56
C HIS A 31 0.92 3.75 -5.99
N LEU A 32 1.80 4.18 -6.89
CA LEU A 32 1.79 5.54 -7.43
C LEU A 32 0.49 5.84 -8.22
N ALA A 33 0.02 4.89 -9.04
CA ALA A 33 -1.26 5.03 -9.74
C ALA A 33 -2.45 5.06 -8.76
N GLN A 34 -2.46 4.18 -7.77
CA GLN A 34 -3.51 4.14 -6.75
C GLN A 34 -3.52 5.40 -5.86
N GLU A 35 -2.36 5.99 -5.59
CA GLU A 35 -2.27 7.26 -4.88
C GLU A 35 -2.96 8.40 -5.66
N GLN A 36 -2.86 8.38 -7.00
CA GLN A 36 -3.47 9.37 -7.87
C GLN A 36 -4.99 9.30 -7.89
N ASP A 37 -5.55 8.10 -8.08
CA ASP A 37 -6.97 7.90 -8.43
C ASP A 37 -7.76 7.06 -7.41
N GLY A 38 -7.09 6.55 -6.38
CA GLY A 38 -7.65 5.74 -5.28
C GLY A 38 -7.88 4.28 -5.55
N HIS A 39 -7.82 3.92 -6.81
CA HIS A 39 -7.87 2.56 -7.29
C HIS A 39 -7.08 2.49 -8.59
N LEU A 40 -6.76 1.27 -9.01
CA LEU A 40 -6.09 1.00 -10.27
C LEU A 40 -7.11 0.99 -11.39
N THR A 41 -6.98 1.93 -12.32
CA THR A 41 -7.75 1.91 -13.57
C THR A 41 -7.04 1.05 -14.63
N ASP A 42 -7.81 0.49 -15.56
CA ASP A 42 -7.26 -0.27 -16.69
C ASP A 42 -6.25 0.55 -17.50
N GLU A 43 -6.54 1.83 -17.72
CA GLU A 43 -5.66 2.78 -18.41
C GLU A 43 -4.35 3.04 -17.66
N ALA A 44 -4.40 3.14 -16.33
CA ALA A 44 -3.20 3.28 -15.51
C ALA A 44 -2.34 2.00 -15.57
N MET A 45 -2.95 0.82 -15.49
CA MET A 45 -2.24 -0.46 -15.62
C MET A 45 -1.62 -0.64 -17.00
N ALA A 46 -2.34 -0.27 -18.06
CA ALA A 46 -1.80 -0.27 -19.42
C ALA A 46 -0.60 0.67 -19.56
N HIS A 47 -0.71 1.90 -19.03
CA HIS A 47 0.38 2.88 -19.06
C HIS A 47 1.62 2.38 -18.28
N ILE A 48 1.43 1.76 -17.11
CA ILE A 48 2.53 1.15 -16.36
C ILE A 48 3.21 0.06 -17.20
N GLY A 49 2.44 -0.78 -17.88
CA GLY A 49 2.97 -1.82 -18.78
C GLY A 49 3.87 -1.24 -19.86
N GLU A 50 3.44 -0.15 -20.51
CA GLU A 50 4.24 0.58 -21.50
C GLU A 50 5.54 1.14 -20.92
N LEU A 51 5.51 1.68 -19.70
CA LEU A 51 6.68 2.28 -19.05
C LEU A 51 7.76 1.25 -18.69
N VAL A 52 7.36 0.03 -18.28
CA VAL A 52 8.31 -1.02 -17.87
C VAL A 52 8.56 -2.08 -18.94
N GLY A 53 7.88 -2.01 -20.08
CA GLY A 53 8.05 -2.94 -21.21
C GLY A 53 7.42 -4.31 -20.99
N VAL A 54 6.24 -4.38 -20.35
CA VAL A 54 5.47 -5.62 -20.15
C VAL A 54 4.03 -5.46 -20.62
N SER A 55 3.30 -6.57 -20.77
CA SER A 55 1.89 -6.53 -21.14
C SER A 55 1.01 -6.03 -19.99
N SER A 56 -0.13 -5.39 -20.29
CA SER A 56 -1.13 -5.01 -19.28
C SER A 56 -1.66 -6.22 -18.51
N ALA A 57 -1.70 -7.41 -19.13
CA ALA A 57 -2.08 -8.66 -18.48
C ALA A 57 -1.07 -9.08 -17.39
N GLU A 58 0.23 -8.87 -17.60
CA GLU A 58 1.24 -9.12 -16.56
C GLU A 58 1.14 -8.11 -15.41
N VAL A 59 0.82 -6.85 -15.71
CA VAL A 59 0.55 -5.82 -14.69
C VAL A 59 -0.66 -6.23 -13.86
N LEU A 60 -1.77 -6.60 -14.52
CA LEU A 60 -2.98 -7.08 -13.86
C LEU A 60 -2.71 -8.32 -12.99
N GLY A 61 -1.95 -9.30 -13.50
CA GLY A 61 -1.60 -10.49 -12.73
C GLY A 61 -0.79 -10.18 -11.47
N THR A 62 0.02 -9.13 -11.50
CA THR A 62 0.71 -8.63 -10.31
C THR A 62 -0.26 -7.89 -9.38
N ALA A 63 -1.09 -7.00 -9.92
CA ALA A 63 -2.05 -6.20 -9.16
C ALA A 63 -3.08 -7.09 -8.43
N SER A 64 -3.63 -8.10 -9.11
CA SER A 64 -4.63 -9.01 -8.55
C SER A 64 -4.08 -9.94 -7.47
N PHE A 65 -2.76 -10.11 -7.40
CA PHE A 65 -2.12 -10.97 -6.40
C PHE A 65 -2.02 -10.28 -5.03
N TYR A 66 -1.83 -8.96 -5.01
CA TYR A 66 -1.68 -8.19 -3.77
C TYR A 66 -3.00 -7.49 -3.40
N GLU A 67 -3.60 -7.91 -2.29
CA GLU A 67 -4.86 -7.37 -1.76
C GLU A 67 -4.85 -5.85 -1.50
N MET A 68 -3.66 -5.26 -1.31
CA MET A 68 -3.48 -3.82 -1.12
C MET A 68 -3.92 -2.99 -2.33
N PHE A 69 -3.96 -3.59 -3.52
CA PHE A 69 -4.37 -2.91 -4.74
C PHE A 69 -5.88 -3.04 -4.95
N LYS A 70 -6.54 -1.90 -5.06
CA LYS A 70 -7.98 -1.80 -5.25
C LYS A 70 -8.25 -1.61 -6.73
N MET A 71 -9.02 -2.51 -7.31
CA MET A 71 -9.38 -2.48 -8.74
C MET A 71 -10.73 -1.77 -8.96
N GLU A 72 -11.46 -1.50 -7.90
CA GLU A 72 -12.74 -0.80 -7.91
C GLU A 72 -12.66 0.47 -7.06
N THR A 73 -13.55 1.41 -7.31
CA THR A 73 -13.63 2.65 -6.54
C THR A 73 -13.91 2.35 -5.08
N VAL A 74 -13.03 2.85 -4.21
CA VAL A 74 -13.17 2.79 -2.76
C VAL A 74 -13.55 4.17 -2.20
N GLY A 75 -14.01 4.19 -0.96
CA GLY A 75 -14.27 5.41 -0.23
C GLY A 75 -13.00 6.21 0.04
N ARG A 76 -13.17 7.47 0.41
CA ARG A 76 -12.05 8.35 0.76
C ARG A 76 -11.15 7.77 1.88
N TYR A 77 -11.76 7.08 2.84
CA TYR A 77 -11.11 6.45 3.98
C TYR A 77 -11.33 4.94 3.94
N MET A 78 -10.24 4.22 3.74
CA MET A 78 -10.19 2.77 3.84
C MET A 78 -9.93 2.38 5.29
N VAL A 79 -10.92 1.77 5.94
CA VAL A 79 -10.87 1.35 7.34
C VAL A 79 -10.60 -0.16 7.39
N ASN A 80 -9.39 -0.53 7.80
CA ASN A 80 -8.91 -1.90 7.82
C ASN A 80 -8.81 -2.37 9.27
N ILE A 81 -9.72 -3.23 9.72
CA ILE A 81 -9.76 -3.72 11.11
C ILE A 81 -9.10 -5.09 11.18
N CYS A 82 -8.09 -5.23 12.05
CA CYS A 82 -7.42 -6.50 12.26
C CYS A 82 -8.26 -7.40 13.17
N THR A 83 -8.58 -8.60 12.68
CA THR A 83 -9.34 -9.63 13.43
C THR A 83 -8.49 -10.86 13.77
N ASN A 84 -7.18 -10.81 13.52
CA ASN A 84 -6.28 -11.93 13.81
C ASN A 84 -5.98 -12.06 15.33
N ILE A 85 -5.39 -13.18 15.75
CA ILE A 85 -5.35 -13.75 17.11
C ILE A 85 -5.21 -12.71 18.22
N SER A 86 -4.20 -11.84 18.18
CA SER A 86 -3.98 -10.87 19.25
C SER A 86 -5.10 -9.82 19.34
N CYS A 87 -5.62 -9.36 18.20
CA CYS A 87 -6.78 -8.45 18.18
C CYS A 87 -8.05 -9.18 18.56
N GLN A 88 -8.26 -10.40 18.05
CA GLN A 88 -9.41 -11.25 18.41
C GLN A 88 -9.52 -11.43 19.94
N LEU A 89 -8.43 -11.84 20.59
CA LEU A 89 -8.37 -11.99 22.06
C LEU A 89 -8.60 -10.67 22.83
N ARG A 90 -8.51 -9.53 22.16
CA ARG A 90 -8.69 -8.19 22.71
C ARG A 90 -9.97 -7.50 22.25
N GLY A 91 -10.85 -8.21 21.55
CA GLY A 91 -12.16 -7.69 21.13
C GLY A 91 -12.22 -7.20 19.67
N GLY A 92 -11.35 -7.70 18.79
CA GLY A 92 -11.25 -7.25 17.39
C GLY A 92 -12.49 -7.57 16.55
N GLU A 93 -13.12 -8.72 16.77
CA GLU A 93 -14.38 -9.07 16.09
C GLU A 93 -15.54 -8.19 16.57
N GLU A 94 -15.58 -7.89 17.88
CA GLU A 94 -16.57 -6.99 18.47
C GLU A 94 -16.40 -5.57 17.95
N LEU A 95 -15.16 -5.12 17.75
CA LEU A 95 -14.83 -3.85 17.12
C LEU A 95 -15.30 -3.82 15.66
N LEU A 96 -15.07 -4.90 14.89
CA LEU A 96 -15.54 -5.01 13.51
C LEU A 96 -17.07 -4.94 13.45
N ALA A 97 -17.77 -5.72 14.29
CA ALA A 97 -19.23 -5.71 14.36
C ALA A 97 -19.79 -4.33 14.79
N HIS A 98 -19.08 -3.63 15.69
CA HIS A 98 -19.42 -2.25 16.04
C HIS A 98 -19.22 -1.31 14.85
N ALA A 99 -18.11 -1.43 14.11
CA ALA A 99 -17.85 -0.65 12.91
C ALA A 99 -18.91 -0.84 11.83
N GLU A 100 -19.34 -2.08 11.57
CA GLU A 100 -20.44 -2.39 10.65
C GLU A 100 -21.73 -1.65 11.04
N LYS A 101 -22.06 -1.63 12.33
CA LYS A 101 -23.24 -0.94 12.85
C LYS A 101 -23.11 0.59 12.74
N THR A 102 -21.95 1.15 13.08
CA THR A 102 -21.70 2.59 13.04
C THR A 102 -21.69 3.14 11.61
N LEU A 103 -21.13 2.40 10.66
CA LEU A 103 -21.06 2.81 9.26
C LEU A 103 -22.28 2.36 8.43
N GLY A 104 -23.03 1.36 8.89
CA GLY A 104 -24.19 0.81 8.18
C GLY A 104 -23.83 -0.03 6.96
N ILE A 105 -22.62 -0.61 6.92
CA ILE A 105 -22.06 -1.38 5.81
C ILE A 105 -21.38 -2.65 6.33
N ARG A 106 -21.15 -3.62 5.44
CA ARG A 106 -20.37 -4.85 5.70
C ARG A 106 -18.92 -4.69 5.22
N PRO A 107 -17.98 -5.53 5.67
CA PRO A 107 -16.65 -5.65 5.06
C PRO A 107 -16.74 -5.84 3.54
N GLY A 108 -15.86 -5.15 2.81
CA GLY A 108 -15.86 -5.09 1.35
C GLY A 108 -16.85 -4.09 0.74
N GLN A 109 -17.60 -3.34 1.54
CA GLN A 109 -18.56 -2.35 1.05
C GLN A 109 -18.12 -0.92 1.35
N THR A 110 -18.71 0.01 0.60
CA THR A 110 -18.49 1.46 0.72
C THR A 110 -19.77 2.15 1.12
N THR A 111 -19.70 3.14 2.01
CA THR A 111 -20.85 3.96 2.42
C THR A 111 -21.40 4.76 1.23
N SER A 112 -22.70 5.05 1.24
CA SER A 112 -23.38 5.74 0.12
C SER A 112 -22.90 7.18 -0.11
N ASP A 113 -22.29 7.80 0.90
CA ASP A 113 -21.64 9.11 0.80
C ASP A 113 -20.22 9.04 0.22
N GLY A 114 -19.72 7.84 -0.10
CA GLY A 114 -18.38 7.61 -0.65
C GLY A 114 -17.24 7.89 0.33
N LEU A 115 -17.53 8.05 1.63
CA LEU A 115 -16.50 8.40 2.61
C LEU A 115 -15.73 7.21 3.14
N PHE A 116 -16.39 6.09 3.43
CA PHE A 116 -15.76 4.97 4.13
C PHE A 116 -15.93 3.68 3.35
N THR A 117 -14.84 2.93 3.22
CA THR A 117 -14.87 1.51 2.88
C THR A 117 -14.35 0.73 4.07
N LEU A 118 -15.07 -0.32 4.45
CA LEU A 118 -14.70 -1.18 5.59
C LEU A 118 -14.08 -2.47 5.07
N GLU A 119 -12.93 -2.87 5.60
CA GLU A 119 -12.31 -4.17 5.33
C GLU A 119 -12.02 -4.89 6.65
N ASP A 120 -12.35 -6.18 6.66
CA ASP A 120 -11.82 -7.13 7.63
C ASP A 120 -10.47 -7.60 7.10
N VAL A 121 -9.40 -7.32 7.83
CA VAL A 121 -8.04 -7.62 7.38
C VAL A 121 -7.32 -8.55 8.33
N GLU A 122 -6.33 -9.22 7.75
CA GLU A 122 -5.39 -10.05 8.49
C GLU A 122 -4.42 -9.23 9.37
N CYS A 123 -3.45 -9.91 9.96
CA CYS A 123 -2.48 -9.30 10.87
C CYS A 123 -1.76 -8.07 10.27
N ILE A 124 -2.00 -6.89 10.85
CA ILE A 124 -1.31 -5.64 10.52
C ILE A 124 -0.01 -5.41 11.31
N ALA A 125 0.50 -6.43 12.00
CA ALA A 125 1.76 -6.41 12.77
C ALA A 125 1.85 -5.39 13.93
N ALA A 126 0.72 -4.96 14.49
CA ALA A 126 0.65 -4.10 15.68
C ALA A 126 0.12 -4.84 16.92
N CYS A 127 0.55 -6.09 17.12
CA CYS A 127 -0.03 -7.01 18.11
C CYS A 127 0.10 -6.52 19.57
N THR A 128 1.15 -5.77 19.92
CA THR A 128 1.33 -5.20 21.26
C THR A 128 0.36 -4.05 21.55
N GLU A 129 -0.29 -3.54 20.50
CA GLU A 129 -1.19 -2.39 20.53
C GLU A 129 -2.65 -2.80 20.26
N ALA A 130 -2.95 -4.09 20.37
CA ALA A 130 -4.28 -4.64 20.10
C ALA A 130 -5.37 -4.15 21.10
N PRO A 131 -6.62 -3.98 20.65
CA PRO A 131 -7.07 -4.09 19.26
C PRO A 131 -6.63 -2.87 18.44
N CYS A 132 -6.29 -3.10 17.17
CA CYS A 132 -5.76 -2.07 16.28
C CYS A 132 -6.36 -2.15 14.89
N LEU A 133 -6.40 -1.00 14.21
CA LEU A 133 -6.88 -0.86 12.83
C LEU A 133 -5.99 0.13 12.07
N GLN A 134 -6.21 0.23 10.77
CA GLN A 134 -5.64 1.28 9.95
C GLN A 134 -6.72 2.10 9.25
N VAL A 135 -6.45 3.39 9.07
CA VAL A 135 -7.18 4.25 8.13
C VAL A 135 -6.20 4.78 7.10
N ASN A 136 -6.36 4.39 5.83
CA ASN A 136 -5.42 4.76 4.74
C ASN A 136 -3.94 4.54 5.14
N TYR A 137 -3.64 3.36 5.70
CA TYR A 137 -2.32 2.97 6.20
C TYR A 137 -1.78 3.73 7.41
N ARG A 138 -2.57 4.63 8.04
CA ARG A 138 -2.26 5.20 9.35
C ARG A 138 -2.82 4.32 10.44
N TYR A 139 -1.98 3.94 11.39
CA TYR A 139 -2.35 3.05 12.46
C TYR A 139 -3.15 3.77 13.54
N GLU A 140 -4.17 3.10 14.03
CA GLU A 140 -4.90 3.44 15.26
C GLU A 140 -4.72 2.30 16.25
N HIS A 141 -4.22 2.65 17.44
CA HIS A 141 -3.78 1.69 18.45
C HIS A 141 -4.74 1.66 19.63
N ARG A 142 -4.90 0.48 20.26
CA ARG A 142 -5.72 0.26 21.47
C ARG A 142 -7.11 0.87 21.35
N ILE A 143 -7.71 0.75 20.16
CA ILE A 143 -8.97 1.42 19.80
C ILE A 143 -10.14 0.77 20.55
N SER A 144 -10.99 1.57 21.19
CA SER A 144 -12.26 1.10 21.76
C SER A 144 -13.41 1.40 20.80
N ASN A 145 -14.59 0.84 21.05
CA ASN A 145 -15.79 1.16 20.27
C ASN A 145 -16.12 2.67 20.29
N GLU A 146 -16.00 3.30 21.46
CA GLU A 146 -16.15 4.76 21.59
C GLU A 146 -15.05 5.52 20.83
N GLY A 147 -13.80 5.03 20.90
CA GLY A 147 -12.68 5.58 20.13
C GLY A 147 -12.92 5.48 18.62
N PHE A 148 -13.52 4.38 18.16
CA PHE A 148 -13.91 4.21 16.76
C PHE A 148 -14.99 5.21 16.34
N ASP A 149 -16.03 5.39 17.15
CA ASP A 149 -17.08 6.38 16.86
C ASP A 149 -16.51 7.80 16.80
N GLN A 150 -15.59 8.13 17.70
CA GLN A 150 -14.90 9.41 17.69
C GLN A 150 -14.02 9.56 16.43
N LEU A 151 -13.27 8.53 16.05
CA LEU A 151 -12.46 8.51 14.83
C LEU A 151 -13.31 8.76 13.59
N VAL A 152 -14.45 8.07 13.44
CA VAL A 152 -15.38 8.27 12.32
C VAL A 152 -15.90 9.71 12.28
N ASN A 153 -16.28 10.25 13.44
CA ASN A 153 -16.76 11.63 13.55
C ASN A 153 -15.67 12.65 13.20
N ASP A 154 -14.43 12.42 13.61
CA ASP A 154 -13.28 13.27 13.28
C ASP A 154 -12.97 13.24 11.79
N LEU A 155 -13.03 12.07 11.16
CA LEU A 155 -12.81 11.88 9.72
C LEU A 155 -13.91 12.56 8.88
N ARG A 156 -15.19 12.40 9.27
CA ARG A 156 -16.32 13.11 8.61
C ARG A 156 -16.18 14.62 8.73
N ALA A 157 -15.71 15.11 9.86
CA ALA A 157 -15.50 16.53 10.10
C ALA A 157 -14.17 17.08 9.54
N GLY A 158 -13.31 16.23 8.96
CA GLY A 158 -12.00 16.64 8.43
C GLY A 158 -11.00 17.07 9.50
N ARG A 159 -11.12 16.57 10.74
CA ARG A 159 -10.23 16.93 11.86
C ARG A 159 -8.90 16.17 11.89
N ARG A 160 -8.75 15.11 11.09
CA ARG A 160 -7.54 14.27 11.00
C ARG A 160 -6.70 14.63 9.77
N SER A 161 -5.82 15.62 9.93
CA SER A 161 -4.91 16.04 8.85
C SER A 161 -3.73 15.09 8.63
N ASP A 162 -3.46 14.22 9.59
CA ASP A 162 -2.41 13.21 9.54
C ASP A 162 -2.80 11.98 8.72
N ILE A 163 -4.10 11.78 8.46
CA ILE A 163 -4.62 10.71 7.60
C ILE A 163 -4.74 11.28 6.18
N PRO A 164 -3.93 10.80 5.22
CA PRO A 164 -4.04 11.24 3.84
C PRO A 164 -5.34 10.73 3.21
N SER A 165 -5.65 11.21 2.01
CA SER A 165 -6.55 10.48 1.12
C SER A 165 -6.00 9.09 0.80
N HIS A 166 -6.85 8.20 0.29
CA HIS A 166 -6.52 6.82 -0.06
C HIS A 166 -5.17 6.64 -0.79
N GLY A 167 -4.61 5.43 -0.77
CA GLY A 167 -3.50 5.04 -1.65
C GLY A 167 -2.12 5.60 -1.28
N VAL A 168 -2.00 6.55 -0.36
CA VAL A 168 -0.71 7.10 0.11
C VAL A 168 -0.06 6.17 1.14
N LEU A 169 0.88 5.33 0.70
CA LEU A 169 1.66 4.47 1.59
C LEU A 169 2.73 5.24 2.36
N ALA A 170 3.52 6.06 1.66
CA ALA A 170 4.73 6.66 2.20
C ALA A 170 4.54 8.16 2.42
N GLU A 171 4.87 8.63 3.61
CA GLU A 171 4.96 10.09 3.90
C GLU A 171 6.24 10.70 3.32
N VAL A 172 7.28 9.88 3.17
CA VAL A 172 8.59 10.31 2.73
C VAL A 172 8.92 9.62 1.41
N ARG A 173 9.01 10.42 0.34
CA ARG A 173 9.54 9.95 -0.94
C ARG A 173 11.05 10.09 -0.93
N GLN A 174 11.75 8.96 -0.80
CA GLN A 174 13.21 8.95 -0.89
C GLN A 174 13.64 9.34 -2.30
N HIS A 175 14.61 10.26 -2.38
CA HIS A 175 15.37 10.55 -3.60
C HIS A 175 16.80 10.09 -3.37
N ILE A 176 17.31 9.25 -4.27
CA ILE A 176 18.69 8.73 -4.20
C ILE A 176 19.49 9.34 -5.36
N PRO A 177 20.44 10.25 -5.07
CA PRO A 177 21.35 10.81 -6.07
C PRO A 177 22.12 9.72 -6.81
N GLU A 178 22.40 9.93 -8.10
CA GLU A 178 23.03 8.93 -8.97
C GLU A 178 24.38 8.44 -8.42
N ASP A 179 25.19 9.35 -7.86
CA ASP A 179 26.49 9.07 -7.24
C ASP A 179 26.39 8.22 -5.96
N ARG A 180 25.20 8.10 -5.37
CA ARG A 180 24.92 7.33 -4.15
C ARG A 180 24.10 6.06 -4.39
N ARG A 181 23.69 5.78 -5.64
CA ARG A 181 22.94 4.57 -5.99
C ARG A 181 23.88 3.37 -5.99
N ALA A 182 23.74 2.50 -4.99
CA ALA A 182 24.50 1.25 -4.91
C ALA A 182 23.70 0.08 -5.52
N GLY A 183 24.38 -0.81 -6.25
CA GLY A 183 23.85 -2.14 -6.58
C GLY A 183 22.78 -2.21 -7.69
N VAL A 184 22.61 -1.17 -8.50
CA VAL A 184 21.70 -1.13 -9.67
C VAL A 184 22.33 -1.80 -10.90
N VAL A 185 22.98 -2.94 -10.70
CA VAL A 185 23.49 -3.78 -11.79
C VAL A 185 22.65 -5.05 -11.87
N THR A 186 22.54 -5.62 -13.07
CA THR A 186 21.81 -6.87 -13.24
C THR A 186 22.47 -7.98 -12.42
N PRO A 187 21.71 -9.01 -11.97
CA PRO A 187 22.30 -10.15 -11.29
C PRO A 187 23.45 -10.79 -12.06
N GLU A 188 23.39 -10.75 -13.40
CA GLU A 188 24.41 -11.26 -14.31
C GLU A 188 25.71 -10.45 -14.27
N ASP A 189 25.60 -9.14 -14.04
CA ASP A 189 26.73 -8.20 -14.00
C ASP A 189 27.31 -7.99 -12.57
N LYS A 190 26.78 -8.69 -11.57
CA LYS A 190 27.29 -8.58 -10.19
C LYS A 190 28.62 -9.31 -10.05
N ALA A 191 29.67 -8.55 -9.73
CA ALA A 191 30.94 -9.12 -9.31
C ALA A 191 30.77 -9.92 -8.00
N VAL A 192 31.55 -11.00 -7.86
CA VAL A 192 31.62 -11.76 -6.61
C VAL A 192 32.10 -10.82 -5.50
N PRO A 193 31.36 -10.71 -4.37
CA PRO A 193 31.81 -9.89 -3.27
C PRO A 193 33.20 -10.30 -2.77
N VAL A 194 34.04 -9.33 -2.46
CA VAL A 194 35.44 -9.55 -2.05
C VAL A 194 35.56 -10.49 -0.83
N TRP A 195 34.56 -10.50 0.06
CA TRP A 195 34.51 -11.40 1.23
C TRP A 195 34.12 -12.84 0.88
N ILE A 196 33.43 -13.07 -0.24
CA ILE A 196 33.16 -14.42 -0.76
C ILE A 196 34.41 -14.95 -1.48
N ALA A 197 35.08 -14.09 -2.26
CA ALA A 197 36.31 -14.45 -2.96
C ALA A 197 37.44 -14.84 -1.98
N ALA A 198 37.61 -14.09 -0.87
CA ALA A 198 38.64 -14.35 0.13
C ALA A 198 38.43 -15.67 0.91
N ALA A 199 37.21 -16.21 0.98
CA ALA A 199 36.93 -17.46 1.68
C ALA A 199 37.31 -18.72 0.87
N GLY A 200 37.63 -18.57 -0.43
CA GLY A 200 37.98 -19.69 -1.31
C GLY A 200 39.47 -20.05 -1.38
N GLU A 201 40.35 -19.24 -0.76
CA GLU A 201 41.82 -19.44 -0.81
C GLU A 201 42.39 -20.22 0.40
N GLY A 202 41.52 -20.75 1.27
CA GLY A 202 41.91 -21.39 2.53
C GLY A 202 41.33 -22.79 2.75
N ASP A 203 41.39 -23.69 1.76
CA ASP A 203 41.40 -25.15 2.02
C ASP A 203 41.84 -25.94 0.76
N LYS A 204 43.16 -26.04 0.55
CA LYS A 204 43.82 -27.10 -0.23
C LYS A 204 45.24 -27.31 0.26
#